data_AF-A0A5D9C4U9-F1
#
_entry.id   AF-A0A5D9C4U9-F1
#
_cell.length_a   1.000
_cell.length_b   1.000
_cell.length_c   1.000
_cell.angle_alpha   90.00
_cell.angle_beta   90.00
_cell.angle_gamma   90.00
#
_symmetry.space_group_name_H-M   'P 1'
#
loop_
_entity.id
_entity.type
_entity.pdbx_description
1 polymer ?
#
loop_
_entity_poly.entity_id
_entity_poly.type
_entity_poly.pdbx_seq_one_letter_code
_entity_poly.pdbx_strand_id
1 'polypeptide(L)'
;MMRRATLLAFTLLSACTPQRPAPPRVMFDGVPIAGSLADAHKAGFTACIADNVSMRCRRPNLMMLGQGPYSAAIDLVGSDGGGGFDRLSIWHDSDQNAVLSIGEVLKQHGWHSCLKGSGGRGEVEDYTRPGSPVRVSIEISYWGKRPVNIIREAGVAKPAC
;
A
#
# COMPACT_ATOMS: atom_id res chain seq x y z
N MET A 1 -23.62 66.35 -4.47
CA MET A 1 -22.71 65.54 -5.31
C MET A 1 -22.27 64.32 -4.51
N MET A 2 -22.71 63.11 -4.84
CA MET A 2 -22.31 61.90 -4.10
C MET A 2 -21.96 60.79 -5.09
N ARG A 3 -20.66 60.55 -5.27
CA ARG A 3 -20.11 59.51 -6.15
C ARG A 3 -20.20 58.17 -5.41
N ARG A 4 -21.00 57.24 -5.94
CA ARG A 4 -21.01 55.84 -5.51
C ARG A 4 -19.83 55.11 -6.15
N ALA A 5 -18.93 54.61 -5.32
CA ALA A 5 -17.81 53.78 -5.75
C ALA A 5 -18.32 52.37 -6.08
N THR A 6 -18.04 51.91 -7.29
CA THR A 6 -18.43 50.59 -7.79
C THR A 6 -17.43 49.53 -7.34
N LEU A 7 -17.97 48.40 -6.85
CA LEU A 7 -17.26 47.19 -6.41
C LEU A 7 -16.35 46.60 -7.49
N LEU A 8 -15.21 46.03 -7.06
CA LEU A 8 -14.60 44.87 -7.71
C LEU A 8 -14.45 43.76 -6.66
N ALA A 9 -15.42 42.84 -6.64
CA ALA A 9 -15.31 41.60 -5.91
C ALA A 9 -14.56 40.60 -6.79
N PHE A 10 -13.29 40.34 -6.46
CA PHE A 10 -12.51 39.24 -7.02
C PHE A 10 -13.02 37.93 -6.41
N THR A 11 -13.86 37.21 -7.14
CA THR A 11 -14.22 35.82 -6.83
C THR A 11 -13.03 34.91 -7.15
N LEU A 12 -12.29 34.53 -6.10
CA LEU A 12 -11.27 33.48 -6.17
C LEU A 12 -11.97 32.14 -6.41
N LEU A 13 -11.96 31.68 -7.65
CA LEU A 13 -12.28 30.30 -8.00
C LEU A 13 -11.16 29.41 -7.44
N SER A 14 -11.35 28.88 -6.23
CA SER A 14 -10.57 27.76 -5.72
C SER A 14 -10.86 26.56 -6.61
N ALA A 15 -9.93 26.22 -7.50
CA ALA A 15 -9.97 24.98 -8.27
C ALA A 15 -9.87 23.81 -7.29
N CYS A 16 -11.02 23.26 -6.88
CA CYS A 16 -11.08 21.96 -6.21
C CYS A 16 -10.57 20.92 -7.21
N THR A 17 -9.32 20.52 -7.06
CA THR A 17 -8.81 19.36 -7.79
C THR A 17 -9.69 18.16 -7.43
N PRO A 18 -10.19 17.36 -8.38
CA PRO A 18 -11.02 16.22 -8.07
C PRO A 18 -10.24 15.24 -7.18
N GLN A 19 -10.55 15.24 -5.89
CA GLN A 19 -9.97 14.28 -4.95
C GLN A 19 -10.48 12.89 -5.33
N ARG A 20 -9.57 11.99 -5.74
CA ARG A 20 -9.93 10.59 -5.97
C ARG A 20 -10.55 10.04 -4.68
N PRO A 21 -11.72 9.38 -4.72
CA PRO A 21 -12.28 8.77 -3.51
C PRO A 21 -11.41 7.61 -3.05
N ALA A 22 -11.30 7.43 -1.74
CA ALA A 22 -10.64 6.26 -1.16
C ALA A 22 -11.28 4.95 -1.67
N PRO A 23 -10.48 3.91 -1.94
CA PRO A 23 -11.02 2.62 -2.36
C PRO A 23 -11.79 1.95 -1.21
N PRO A 24 -12.70 1.00 -1.54
CA PRO A 24 -13.34 0.16 -0.53
C PRO A 24 -12.32 -0.59 0.31
N ARG A 25 -12.64 -0.80 1.60
CA ARG A 25 -11.75 -1.48 2.53
C ARG A 25 -11.53 -2.93 2.12
N VAL A 26 -10.27 -3.34 2.03
CA VAL A 26 -9.86 -4.75 1.84
C VAL A 26 -8.93 -5.12 2.98
N MET A 27 -9.21 -6.26 3.61
CA MET A 27 -8.42 -6.80 4.72
C MET A 27 -7.69 -8.06 4.28
N PHE A 28 -6.49 -8.25 4.80
CA PHE A 28 -5.72 -9.47 4.67
C PHE A 28 -4.97 -9.70 5.98
N ASP A 29 -5.11 -10.88 6.57
CA ASP A 29 -4.52 -11.22 7.88
C ASP A 29 -4.82 -10.18 8.99
N GLY A 30 -6.05 -9.66 9.01
CA GLY A 30 -6.45 -8.63 9.99
C GLY A 30 -5.83 -7.24 9.77
N VAL A 31 -5.06 -7.03 8.70
CA VAL A 31 -4.45 -5.75 8.32
C VAL A 31 -5.18 -5.16 7.10
N PRO A 32 -5.47 -3.84 7.06
CA PRO A 32 -6.04 -3.25 5.86
C PRO A 32 -4.98 -3.15 4.77
N ILE A 33 -5.32 -3.65 3.59
CA ILE A 33 -4.50 -3.56 2.36
C ILE A 33 -4.99 -2.44 1.46
N ALA A 34 -6.29 -2.15 1.52
CA ALA A 34 -6.88 -0.98 0.90
C ALA A 34 -7.87 -0.31 1.84
N GLY A 35 -8.03 1.00 1.70
CA GLY A 35 -9.02 1.77 2.45
C GLY A 35 -8.67 3.24 2.57
N SER A 36 -9.28 3.88 3.56
CA SER A 36 -9.12 5.31 3.88
C SER A 36 -8.00 5.57 4.89
N LEU A 37 -7.58 6.82 5.05
CA LEU A 37 -6.67 7.23 6.14
C LEU A 37 -7.22 6.85 7.54
N ALA A 38 -8.54 6.89 7.74
CA ALA A 38 -9.14 6.46 9.00
C ALA A 38 -8.93 4.96 9.25
N ASP A 39 -9.02 4.14 8.22
CA ASP A 39 -8.76 2.70 8.30
C ASP A 39 -7.30 2.40 8.65
N ALA A 40 -6.38 3.18 8.08
CA ALA A 40 -4.95 3.13 8.37
C ALA A 40 -4.63 3.47 9.83
N HIS A 41 -5.14 4.60 10.33
CA HIS A 41 -4.95 5.02 11.71
C HIS A 41 -5.52 4.00 12.70
N LYS A 42 -6.72 3.48 12.43
CA LYS A 42 -7.33 2.43 13.25
C LYS A 42 -6.48 1.15 13.29
N ALA A 43 -5.73 0.87 12.23
CA ALA A 43 -4.81 -0.26 12.15
C ALA A 43 -3.39 0.05 12.67
N GLY A 44 -3.16 1.23 13.26
CA GLY A 44 -1.89 1.59 13.89
C GLY A 44 -0.84 2.22 12.96
N PHE A 45 -1.21 2.58 11.72
CA PHE A 45 -0.33 3.33 10.82
C PHE A 45 -0.43 4.83 11.12
N THR A 46 0.18 5.28 12.21
CA THR A 46 0.02 6.67 12.71
C THR A 46 1.22 7.57 12.44
N ALA A 47 2.39 6.99 12.15
CA ALA A 47 3.59 7.75 11.83
C ALA A 47 3.57 8.17 10.36
N CYS A 48 2.86 9.27 10.07
CA CYS A 48 2.62 9.75 8.71
C CYS A 48 3.56 10.89 8.31
N ILE A 49 4.10 10.80 7.09
CA ILE A 49 4.92 11.84 6.45
C ILE A 49 4.31 12.11 5.07
N ALA A 50 3.96 13.35 4.80
CA ALA A 50 3.41 13.77 3.50
C ALA A 50 4.49 14.43 2.63
N ASP A 51 4.39 14.21 1.32
CA ASP A 51 5.00 15.04 0.29
C ASP A 51 3.91 15.81 -0.47
N ASN A 52 4.25 16.41 -1.62
CA ASN A 52 3.31 17.23 -2.38
C ASN A 52 2.19 16.44 -3.08
N VAL A 53 2.31 15.11 -3.18
CA VAL A 53 1.41 14.26 -3.99
C VAL A 53 0.90 13.02 -3.24
N SER A 54 1.51 12.66 -2.10
CA SER A 54 1.23 11.44 -1.36
C SER A 54 1.51 11.60 0.13
N MET A 55 0.98 10.67 0.91
CA MET A 55 1.28 10.54 2.33
C MET A 55 1.68 9.11 2.64
N ARG A 56 2.84 8.91 3.28
CA ARG A 56 3.27 7.60 3.75
C ARG A 56 3.04 7.48 5.24
N CYS A 57 2.22 6.52 5.66
CA CYS A 57 2.01 6.19 7.07
C CYS A 57 2.70 4.87 7.43
N ARG A 58 3.43 4.85 8.55
CA ARG A 58 4.21 3.69 9.01
C ARG A 58 3.64 3.08 10.28
N ARG A 59 3.86 1.77 10.42
CA ARG A 59 3.58 0.98 11.61
C ARG A 59 4.75 0.03 11.89
N PRO A 60 5.41 0.11 13.06
CA PRO A 60 6.38 -0.89 13.48
C PRO A 60 5.69 -2.11 14.08
N ASN A 61 6.46 -3.19 14.30
CA ASN A 61 6.03 -4.40 15.00
C ASN A 61 4.77 -5.06 14.40
N LEU A 62 4.64 -5.04 13.08
CA LEU A 62 3.56 -5.72 12.39
C LEU A 62 3.85 -7.23 12.34
N MET A 63 2.87 -8.03 12.76
CA MET A 63 2.83 -9.46 12.45
C MET A 63 2.02 -9.66 11.17
N MET A 64 2.48 -10.54 10.29
CA MET A 64 1.82 -10.91 9.04
C MET A 64 1.91 -12.42 8.84
N LEU A 65 0.76 -13.08 8.75
CA LEU A 65 0.58 -14.53 8.68
C LEU A 65 1.33 -15.27 9.80
N GLY A 66 1.30 -14.68 11.01
CA GLY A 66 2.03 -15.18 12.18
C GLY A 66 3.55 -14.96 12.13
N GLN A 67 4.08 -14.31 11.08
CA GLN A 67 5.50 -13.99 10.92
C GLN A 67 5.78 -12.53 11.31
N GLY A 68 7.01 -12.25 11.76
CA GLY A 68 7.45 -10.91 12.18
C GLY A 68 8.20 -10.94 13.51
N PRO A 69 8.40 -9.78 14.16
CA PRO A 69 7.85 -8.47 13.82
C PRO A 69 8.48 -7.83 12.56
N TYR A 70 7.68 -7.10 11.80
CA TYR A 70 8.14 -6.33 10.65
C TYR A 70 7.85 -4.83 10.79
N SER A 71 8.59 -4.04 10.04
CA SER A 71 8.23 -2.66 9.74
C SER A 71 7.30 -2.64 8.53
N ALA A 72 6.28 -1.78 8.59
CA ALA A 72 5.27 -1.71 7.56
C ALA A 72 4.92 -0.26 7.19
N ALA A 73 4.49 -0.06 5.95
CA ALA A 73 4.00 1.21 5.47
C ALA A 73 2.87 1.03 4.46
N ILE A 74 2.03 2.04 4.41
CA ILE A 74 1.07 2.27 3.35
C ILE A 74 1.35 3.65 2.74
N ASP A 75 1.12 3.75 1.44
CA ASP A 75 1.26 5.01 0.70
C ASP A 75 -0.15 5.44 0.26
N LEU A 76 -0.61 6.57 0.79
CA LEU A 76 -1.89 7.18 0.46
C LEU A 76 -1.74 8.18 -0.68
N VAL A 77 -2.77 8.24 -1.53
CA VAL A 77 -2.87 9.22 -2.60
C VAL A 77 -3.32 10.56 -2.04
N GLY A 78 -2.63 11.63 -2.42
CA GLY A 78 -2.86 12.99 -1.91
C GLY A 78 -2.05 13.28 -0.66
N SER A 79 -1.57 14.51 -0.52
CA SER A 79 -0.79 14.97 0.63
C SER A 79 -1.61 15.01 1.93
N ASP A 80 -2.94 15.01 1.83
CA ASP A 80 -3.89 14.87 2.93
C ASP A 80 -4.37 13.42 3.15
N GLY A 81 -3.92 12.48 2.30
CA GLY A 81 -4.31 11.08 2.32
C GLY A 81 -5.75 10.81 1.90
N GLY A 82 -6.47 11.80 1.35
CA GLY A 82 -7.89 11.69 1.00
C GLY A 82 -8.18 10.65 -0.08
N GLY A 83 -7.20 10.34 -0.92
CA GLY A 83 -7.30 9.31 -1.96
C GLY A 83 -7.16 7.88 -1.47
N GLY A 84 -6.87 7.67 -0.18
CA GLY A 84 -6.72 6.34 0.40
C GLY A 84 -5.52 5.58 -0.14
N PHE A 85 -5.46 4.28 0.14
CA PHE A 85 -4.37 3.39 -0.24
C PHE A 85 -4.91 2.06 -0.78
N ASP A 86 -4.09 1.33 -1.55
CA ASP A 86 -4.42 0.02 -2.12
C ASP A 86 -3.25 -0.98 -2.06
N ARG A 87 -2.20 -0.64 -1.31
CA ARG A 87 -0.99 -1.44 -1.11
C ARG A 87 -0.47 -1.31 0.32
N LEU A 88 -0.03 -2.44 0.85
CA LEU A 88 0.79 -2.54 2.05
C LEU A 88 2.21 -2.99 1.67
N SER A 89 3.22 -2.27 2.13
CA SER A 89 4.62 -2.66 2.02
C SER A 89 5.15 -3.09 3.39
N ILE A 90 5.86 -4.21 3.45
CA ILE A 90 6.41 -4.81 4.65
C ILE A 90 7.89 -5.09 4.40
N TRP A 91 8.73 -4.85 5.41
CA TRP A 91 10.15 -5.19 5.37
C TRP A 91 10.65 -5.46 6.79
N HIS A 92 11.81 -6.09 6.89
CA HIS A 92 12.55 -6.21 8.14
C HIS A 92 13.74 -5.26 8.10
N ASP A 93 13.98 -4.51 9.18
CA ASP A 93 14.95 -3.41 9.17
C ASP A 93 16.41 -3.88 9.08
N SER A 94 16.71 -5.10 9.51
CA SER A 94 18.09 -5.63 9.60
C SER A 94 18.32 -6.98 8.92
N ASP A 95 17.28 -7.68 8.48
CA ASP A 95 17.38 -9.03 7.93
C ASP A 95 16.44 -9.19 6.74
N GLN A 96 17.01 -9.02 5.55
CA GLN A 96 16.25 -9.07 4.30
C GLN A 96 15.72 -10.49 4.00
N ASN A 97 16.23 -11.54 4.66
CA ASN A 97 15.70 -12.90 4.48
C ASN A 97 14.48 -13.16 5.35
N ALA A 98 14.27 -12.40 6.44
CA ALA A 98 13.18 -12.63 7.39
C ALA A 98 11.78 -12.56 6.76
N VAL A 99 11.63 -11.86 5.64
CA VAL A 99 10.37 -11.78 4.90
C VAL A 99 10.05 -13.02 4.06
N LEU A 100 11.05 -13.86 3.75
CA LEU A 100 10.85 -15.04 2.90
C LEU A 100 9.93 -16.08 3.56
N SER A 101 9.87 -16.10 4.90
CA SER A 101 8.95 -16.98 5.64
C SER A 101 7.47 -16.69 5.33
N ILE A 102 7.12 -15.46 4.93
CA ILE A 102 5.77 -15.12 4.45
C ILE A 102 5.44 -15.94 3.21
N GLY A 103 6.39 -16.05 2.26
CA GLY A 103 6.22 -16.83 1.04
C GLY A 103 5.98 -18.31 1.32
N GLU A 104 6.72 -18.88 2.27
CA GLU A 104 6.56 -20.28 2.69
C GLU A 104 5.19 -20.54 3.33
N VAL A 105 4.72 -19.64 4.21
CA VAL A 105 3.38 -19.74 4.80
C VAL A 105 2.30 -19.61 3.72
N LEU A 106 2.44 -18.70 2.76
CA LEU A 106 1.51 -18.57 1.63
C LEU A 106 1.42 -19.89 0.85
N LYS A 107 2.55 -20.51 0.48
CA LYS A 107 2.58 -21.82 -0.21
C LYS A 107 1.87 -22.89 0.60
N GLN A 108 2.13 -22.97 1.91
CA GLN A 108 1.46 -23.91 2.82
C GLN A 108 -0.07 -23.73 2.85
N HIS A 109 -0.56 -22.50 2.66
CA HIS A 109 -1.99 -22.18 2.58
C HIS A 109 -2.57 -22.18 1.16
N GLY A 110 -1.91 -22.88 0.22
CA GLY A 110 -2.42 -23.12 -1.13
C GLY A 110 -2.34 -21.93 -2.07
N TRP A 111 -1.43 -21.00 -1.82
CA TRP A 111 -1.10 -19.94 -2.78
C TRP A 111 -0.15 -20.48 -3.85
N HIS A 112 -0.37 -20.07 -5.09
CA HIS A 112 0.50 -20.38 -6.21
C HIS A 112 1.56 -19.29 -6.36
N SER A 113 2.83 -19.66 -6.46
CA SER A 113 3.93 -18.73 -6.65
C SER A 113 4.43 -18.71 -8.09
N CYS A 114 4.82 -17.51 -8.56
CA CYS A 114 5.37 -17.28 -9.88
C CYS A 114 6.61 -16.41 -9.78
N LEU A 115 7.75 -16.96 -10.17
CA LEU A 115 8.98 -16.20 -10.28
C LEU A 115 8.99 -15.37 -11.56
N LYS A 116 9.25 -14.07 -11.43
CA LYS A 116 9.39 -13.11 -12.52
C LYS A 116 10.78 -12.46 -12.47
N GLY A 117 11.32 -12.16 -13.65
CA GLY A 117 12.67 -11.63 -13.83
C GLY A 117 13.71 -12.74 -14.03
N SER A 118 14.91 -12.35 -14.47
CA SER A 118 16.04 -13.27 -14.66
C SER A 118 17.37 -12.53 -14.49
N GLY A 119 18.43 -13.27 -14.10
CA GLY A 119 19.80 -12.74 -14.05
C GLY A 119 20.15 -12.00 -12.76
N GLY A 120 19.49 -12.29 -11.64
CA GLY A 120 19.87 -11.83 -10.31
C GLY A 120 19.53 -10.36 -9.99
N ARG A 121 18.79 -9.65 -10.86
CA ARG A 121 18.35 -8.27 -10.65
C ARG A 121 16.85 -8.14 -10.86
N GLY A 122 16.17 -7.49 -9.91
CA GLY A 122 14.73 -7.24 -10.01
C GLY A 122 13.87 -8.51 -10.03
N GLU A 123 14.40 -9.62 -9.52
CA GLU A 123 13.65 -10.87 -9.37
C GLU A 123 12.57 -10.69 -8.32
N VAL A 124 11.35 -11.07 -8.67
CA VAL A 124 10.15 -10.94 -7.86
C VAL A 124 9.40 -12.25 -7.90
N GLU A 125 9.04 -12.78 -6.74
CA GLU A 125 8.11 -13.91 -6.64
C GLU A 125 6.72 -13.37 -6.29
N ASP A 126 5.79 -13.51 -7.23
CA ASP A 126 4.38 -13.17 -7.04
C ASP A 126 3.61 -14.39 -6.54
N TYR A 127 2.77 -14.19 -5.53
CA TYR A 127 1.91 -15.19 -4.93
C TYR A 127 0.45 -14.79 -5.17
N THR A 128 -0.32 -15.73 -5.73
CA THR A 128 -1.73 -15.54 -6.04
C THR A 128 -2.55 -16.73 -5.56
N ARG A 129 -3.82 -16.51 -5.25
CA ARG A 129 -4.76 -17.56 -4.90
C ARG A 129 -6.14 -17.24 -5.51
N PRO A 130 -6.79 -18.18 -6.22
CA PRO A 130 -8.12 -17.96 -6.75
C PRO A 130 -9.10 -17.49 -5.67
N GLY A 131 -9.84 -16.41 -5.96
CA GLY A 131 -10.80 -15.80 -5.03
C GLY A 131 -10.18 -14.90 -3.95
N SER A 132 -8.85 -14.81 -3.86
CA SER A 132 -8.20 -13.84 -2.97
C SER A 132 -8.41 -12.41 -3.45
N PRO A 133 -8.71 -11.44 -2.56
CA PRO A 133 -8.82 -10.03 -2.91
C PRO A 133 -7.46 -9.32 -3.05
N VAL A 134 -6.36 -10.06 -2.83
CA VAL A 134 -4.99 -9.53 -2.88
C VAL A 134 -4.06 -10.49 -3.61
N ARG A 135 -2.99 -9.92 -4.17
CA ARG A 135 -1.75 -10.65 -4.47
C ARG A 135 -0.64 -10.24 -3.50
N VAL A 136 0.29 -11.14 -3.28
CA VAL A 136 1.52 -10.84 -2.52
C VAL A 136 2.70 -10.90 -3.48
N SER A 137 3.65 -9.99 -3.33
CA SER A 137 4.81 -9.86 -4.22
C SER A 137 6.04 -9.69 -3.35
N ILE A 138 6.99 -10.59 -3.45
CA ILE A 138 8.24 -10.55 -2.68
C ILE A 138 9.37 -10.25 -3.66
N GLU A 139 10.07 -9.13 -3.48
CA GLU A 139 11.32 -8.92 -4.21
C GLU A 139 12.36 -9.90 -3.64
N ILE A 140 12.87 -10.82 -4.45
CA ILE A 140 13.80 -11.86 -4.02
C ILE A 140 15.22 -11.66 -4.55
N SER A 141 15.45 -10.58 -5.30
CA SER A 141 16.76 -10.30 -5.86
C SER A 141 17.84 -10.25 -4.78
N TYR A 142 19.02 -10.80 -5.06
CA TYR A 142 20.14 -10.83 -4.12
C TYR A 142 20.60 -9.42 -3.72
N TRP A 143 20.47 -8.46 -4.63
CA TRP A 143 20.90 -7.06 -4.44
C TRP A 143 19.78 -6.15 -3.90
N GLY A 144 18.56 -6.65 -3.78
CA GLY A 144 17.38 -5.88 -3.37
C GLY A 144 17.17 -5.86 -1.86
N LYS A 145 16.38 -4.89 -1.37
CA LYS A 145 16.01 -4.81 0.07
C LYS A 145 14.89 -5.78 0.48
N ARG A 146 14.40 -6.56 -0.48
CA ARG A 146 13.35 -7.57 -0.34
C ARG A 146 12.09 -7.11 0.39
N PRO A 147 11.46 -5.97 0.00
CA PRO A 147 10.15 -5.65 0.51
C PRO A 147 9.11 -6.66 0.02
N VAL A 148 8.17 -6.98 0.90
CA VAL A 148 6.92 -7.64 0.53
C VAL A 148 5.88 -6.57 0.24
N ASN A 149 5.22 -6.69 -0.90
CA ASN A 149 4.09 -5.84 -1.26
C ASN A 149 2.83 -6.71 -1.33
N ILE A 150 1.84 -6.36 -0.51
CA ILE A 150 0.50 -6.94 -0.56
C ILE A 150 -0.38 -5.91 -1.24
N ILE A 151 -0.94 -6.29 -2.39
CA ILE A 151 -1.59 -5.37 -3.31
C ILE A 151 -3.02 -5.84 -3.51
N ARG A 152 -3.97 -4.91 -3.40
CA ARG A 152 -5.38 -5.18 -3.72
C ARG A 152 -5.51 -5.54 -5.19
N GLU A 153 -6.16 -6.66 -5.47
CA GLU A 153 -6.54 -7.08 -6.81
C GLU A 153 -8.01 -6.70 -7.09
N ALA A 154 -8.28 -6.15 -8.27
CA ALA A 154 -9.62 -5.87 -8.73
C ALA A 154 -10.15 -7.07 -9.53
N GLY A 155 -10.55 -8.15 -8.84
CA GLY A 155 -11.18 -9.32 -9.46
C GLY A 155 -10.46 -10.64 -9.17
N VAL A 156 -10.72 -11.67 -10.00
CA VAL A 156 -10.13 -13.01 -9.84
C VAL A 156 -8.65 -12.92 -10.22
N ALA A 157 -7.76 -12.93 -9.22
CA ALA A 157 -6.34 -13.14 -9.43
C ALA A 157 -6.16 -14.43 -10.25
N LYS A 158 -5.86 -14.28 -11.54
CA LYS A 158 -5.42 -15.41 -12.36
C LYS A 158 -4.00 -15.75 -11.89
N PRO A 159 -3.67 -17.04 -11.68
CA PRO A 159 -2.27 -17.42 -11.58
C PRO A 159 -1.60 -16.91 -12.86
N ALA A 160 -0.70 -15.96 -12.70
CA ALA A 160 0.04 -15.38 -13.81
C ALA A 160 1.35 -16.16 -13.98
N CYS A 161 1.21 -17.48 -14.14
CA CYS A 161 2.12 -18.37 -14.84
C CYS A 161 1.25 -19.15 -15.85
#